data_AF-A0A4Q8QHX6-F1
#
_entry.id   AF-A0A4Q8QHX6-F1
#
_cell.length_a   1.000
_cell.length_b   1.000
_cell.length_c   1.000
_cell.angle_alpha   90.00
_cell.angle_beta   90.00
_cell.angle_gamma   90.00
#
_symmetry.space_group_name_H-M   'P 1'
#
loop_
_entity.id
_entity.type
_entity.pdbx_description
1 polymer ?
#
loop_
_entity_poly.entity_id
_entity_poly.type
_entity_poly.pdbx_seq_one_letter_code
_entity_poly.pdbx_strand_id
1 'polypeptide(L)'
;MQSLVAFLKGLGAARLAAMVAVTAALIGFFAFVILRVTTPQLTTLFTDLSVEDSSAIVKELERQAIPFELRNEGTVIMVPKDKVTRLRMKLAEGGMPKGGGVGYEIFDKSDALGTTSFVQNINHLRALEGELARTIRAIDRIQAARVHLVLPERPLFSR
;
A
#
# COMPACT_ATOMS: atom_id res chain seq x y z
N MET A 1 41.10 3.39 40.80
CA MET A 1 41.28 2.19 39.92
C MET A 1 42.05 1.05 40.58
N GLN A 2 43.09 1.30 41.39
CA GLN A 2 43.88 0.21 42.01
C GLN A 2 43.11 -0.61 43.08
N SER A 3 42.15 0.00 43.78
CA SER A 3 41.30 -0.70 44.76
C SER A 3 40.34 -1.74 44.13
N LEU A 4 39.84 -1.47 42.92
CA LEU A 4 38.95 -2.38 42.18
C LEU A 4 39.70 -3.62 41.69
N VAL A 5 40.95 -3.43 41.23
CA VAL A 5 41.83 -4.51 40.76
C VAL A 5 42.31 -5.37 41.92
N ALA A 6 42.59 -4.78 43.09
CA ALA A 6 42.94 -5.52 44.31
C ALA A 6 41.76 -6.34 44.85
N PHE A 7 40.54 -5.80 44.80
CA PHE A 7 39.30 -6.51 45.16
C PHE A 7 39.00 -7.68 44.21
N LEU A 8 39.24 -7.50 42.90
CA LEU A 8 39.13 -8.58 41.90
C LEU A 8 40.19 -9.67 42.09
N LYS A 9 41.43 -9.33 42.45
CA LYS A 9 42.48 -10.32 42.73
C LYS A 9 42.31 -11.05 44.07
N GLY A 10 41.58 -10.47 45.02
CA GLY A 10 41.24 -11.10 46.31
C GLY A 10 40.07 -12.10 46.20
N LEU A 11 39.31 -12.07 45.11
CA LEU A 11 38.29 -13.06 44.80
C LEU A 11 38.97 -14.24 44.09
N GLY A 12 38.91 -15.43 44.70
CA GLY A 12 39.48 -16.64 44.09
C GLY A 12 39.03 -16.83 42.64
N ALA A 13 39.89 -17.39 41.79
CA ALA A 13 39.71 -17.48 40.33
C ALA A 13 38.32 -18.00 39.90
N ALA A 14 37.74 -18.92 40.67
CA ALA A 14 36.39 -19.45 40.44
C ALA A 14 35.27 -18.37 40.56
N ARG A 15 35.35 -17.46 41.53
CA ARG A 15 34.37 -16.37 41.71
C ARG A 15 34.48 -15.33 40.59
N LEU A 16 35.70 -15.03 40.14
CA LEU A 16 35.93 -14.09 39.06
C LEU A 16 35.45 -14.67 37.71
N ALA A 17 35.72 -15.95 37.44
CA ALA A 17 35.19 -16.65 36.27
C ALA A 17 33.65 -16.69 36.28
N ALA A 18 33.03 -16.97 37.43
CA ALA A 18 31.57 -16.96 37.58
C ALA A 18 30.98 -15.56 37.32
N MET A 19 31.60 -14.49 37.83
CA MET A 19 31.14 -13.12 37.57
C MET A 19 31.23 -12.73 36.09
N VAL A 20 32.31 -13.10 35.40
CA VAL A 20 32.46 -12.84 33.96
C VAL A 20 31.42 -13.62 33.16
N ALA A 21 31.19 -14.88 33.49
CA ALA A 21 30.18 -15.71 32.84
C ALA A 21 28.76 -15.13 33.00
N VAL A 22 28.40 -14.71 34.22
CA VAL A 22 27.09 -14.08 34.50
C VAL A 22 26.96 -12.74 33.76
N THR A 23 28.02 -11.94 33.72
CA THR A 23 28.00 -10.66 33.01
C THR A 23 27.83 -10.86 31.50
N ALA A 24 28.57 -11.80 30.91
CA ALA A 24 28.43 -12.14 29.49
C ALA A 24 27.04 -12.71 29.17
N ALA A 25 26.48 -13.55 30.05
CA ALA A 25 25.13 -14.08 29.90
C ALA A 25 24.07 -12.97 29.96
N LEU A 26 24.21 -11.99 30.87
CA LEU A 26 23.31 -10.84 30.94
C LEU A 26 23.39 -9.97 29.69
N ILE A 27 24.60 -9.67 29.21
CA ILE A 27 24.78 -8.90 27.96
C ILE A 27 24.16 -9.65 26.78
N GLY A 28 24.40 -10.96 26.66
CA GLY A 28 23.80 -11.78 25.62
C GLY A 28 22.27 -11.83 25.69
N PHE A 29 21.71 -11.95 26.90
CA PHE A 29 20.27 -11.95 27.13
C PHE A 29 19.64 -10.60 26.74
N PHE A 30 20.19 -9.47 27.19
CA PHE A 30 19.66 -8.16 26.84
C PHE A 30 19.82 -7.85 25.35
N ALA A 31 20.94 -8.25 24.72
CA ALA A 31 21.11 -8.13 23.26
C ALA A 31 20.03 -8.94 22.51
N PHE A 32 19.77 -10.18 22.94
CA PHE A 32 18.74 -11.03 22.37
C PHE A 32 17.33 -10.41 22.52
N VAL A 33 17.00 -9.88 23.71
CA VAL A 33 15.72 -9.22 23.97
C VAL A 33 15.55 -7.97 23.11
N ILE A 34 16.57 -7.11 23.01
CA ILE A 34 16.51 -5.88 22.22
C ILE A 34 16.25 -6.22 20.74
N LEU A 35 16.99 -7.18 20.18
CA LEU A 35 16.82 -7.61 18.79
C LEU A 35 15.43 -8.23 18.53
N ARG A 36 14.87 -8.95 19.50
CA ARG A 36 13.51 -9.53 19.39
C ARG A 36 12.39 -8.52 19.55
N VAL A 37 12.57 -7.49 20.37
CA VAL A 37 11.54 -6.47 20.65
C VAL A 37 11.48 -5.40 19.55
N THR A 38 12.59 -5.17 18.84
CA THR A 38 12.68 -4.14 17.80
C THR A 38 12.18 -4.57 16.42
N THR A 39 11.77 -5.82 16.21
CA THR A 39 11.18 -6.24 14.93
C THR A 39 9.82 -5.55 14.74
N PRO A 40 9.65 -4.66 13.73
CA PRO A 40 8.40 -3.96 13.52
C PRO A 40 7.30 -4.97 13.17
N GLN A 41 6.19 -4.95 13.91
CA GLN A 41 5.01 -5.71 13.52
C GLN A 41 4.41 -5.08 12.27
N LEU A 42 4.66 -5.70 11.12
CA LEU A 42 4.08 -5.28 9.85
C LEU A 42 2.62 -5.69 9.79
N THR A 43 1.77 -4.78 9.36
CA THR A 43 0.34 -5.01 9.15
C THR A 43 -0.10 -4.38 7.84
N THR A 44 -1.26 -4.80 7.35
CA THR A 44 -1.73 -4.44 6.02
C THR A 44 -2.13 -2.97 5.95
N LEU A 45 -1.50 -2.23 5.03
CA LEU A 45 -1.86 -0.86 4.71
C LEU A 45 -3.04 -0.85 3.73
N PHE A 46 -2.89 -1.54 2.60
CA PHE A 46 -3.88 -1.68 1.53
C PHE A 46 -3.82 -3.09 0.92
N THR A 47 -4.94 -3.54 0.37
CA THR A 47 -5.11 -4.79 -0.40
C THR A 47 -5.73 -4.47 -1.75
N ASP A 48 -5.73 -5.45 -2.65
CA ASP A 48 -6.42 -5.39 -3.94
C ASP A 48 -6.02 -4.17 -4.79
N LEU A 49 -4.76 -3.76 -4.66
CA LEU A 49 -4.22 -2.63 -5.41
C LEU A 49 -3.92 -3.03 -6.85
N SER A 50 -4.19 -2.10 -7.79
CA SER A 50 -3.64 -2.21 -9.14
C SER A 50 -2.12 -1.99 -9.11
N VAL A 51 -1.43 -2.44 -10.16
CA VAL A 51 0.03 -2.28 -10.28
C VAL A 51 0.43 -0.79 -10.25
N GLU A 52 -0.39 0.07 -10.87
CA GLU A 52 -0.17 1.52 -10.90
C GLU A 52 -0.30 2.15 -9.52
N ASP A 53 -1.33 1.78 -8.77
CA ASP A 53 -1.56 2.27 -7.40
C ASP A 53 -0.47 1.77 -6.45
N SER A 54 -0.10 0.49 -6.56
CA SER A 54 1.00 -0.07 -5.78
C SER A 54 2.32 0.64 -6.06
N SER A 55 2.64 0.90 -7.33
CA SER A 55 3.86 1.64 -7.70
C SER A 55 3.87 3.06 -7.12
N ALA A 56 2.74 3.78 -7.19
CA ALA A 56 2.62 5.12 -6.64
C ALA A 56 2.79 5.14 -5.11
N ILE A 57 2.16 4.20 -4.40
CA ILE A 57 2.26 4.09 -2.94
C ILE A 57 3.69 3.72 -2.52
N VAL A 58 4.32 2.73 -3.18
CA VAL A 58 5.69 2.31 -2.90
C VAL A 58 6.65 3.49 -3.03
N LYS A 59 6.56 4.27 -4.12
CA LYS A 59 7.40 5.45 -4.34
C LYS A 59 7.29 6.46 -3.21
N GLU A 60 6.09 6.66 -2.66
CA GLU A 60 5.86 7.58 -1.54
C GLU A 60 6.39 7.01 -0.22
N LEU A 61 6.26 5.70 0.02
CA LEU A 61 6.83 5.03 1.19
C LEU A 61 8.37 5.05 1.18
N GLU A 62 8.98 4.82 0.02
CA GLU A 62 10.43 4.93 -0.19
C GLU A 62 10.93 6.35 0.05
N ARG A 63 10.22 7.37 -0.49
CA ARG A 63 10.56 8.79 -0.27
C ARG A 63 10.58 9.15 1.22
N GLN A 64 9.71 8.53 2.01
CA GLN A 64 9.62 8.76 3.44
C GLN A 64 10.51 7.83 4.28
N ALA A 65 11.32 6.97 3.64
CA ALA A 65 12.15 5.96 4.29
C ALA A 65 11.36 5.07 5.27
N ILE A 66 10.13 4.72 4.90
CA ILE A 66 9.27 3.86 5.71
C ILE A 66 9.53 2.41 5.32
N PRO A 67 9.83 1.51 6.27
CA PRO A 67 9.96 0.10 5.95
C PRO A 67 8.60 -0.45 5.50
N PHE A 68 8.58 -1.18 4.40
CA PHE A 68 7.39 -1.81 3.86
C PHE A 68 7.71 -3.21 3.35
N GLU A 69 6.68 -4.03 3.21
CA GLU A 69 6.75 -5.37 2.61
C GLU A 69 5.64 -5.49 1.56
N LEU A 70 6.00 -6.05 0.40
CA LEU A 70 5.06 -6.37 -0.66
C LEU A 70 4.67 -7.84 -0.57
N ARG A 71 3.37 -8.13 -0.61
CA ARG A 71 2.84 -9.49 -0.67
C ARG A 71 1.92 -9.65 -1.87
N ASN A 72 1.63 -10.90 -2.24
CA ASN A 72 0.75 -11.26 -3.35
C ASN A 72 1.10 -10.50 -4.64
N GLU A 73 2.36 -10.64 -5.08
CA GLU A 73 2.89 -9.99 -6.30
C GLU A 73 2.76 -8.47 -6.32
N GLY A 74 2.68 -7.83 -5.13
CA GLY A 74 2.58 -6.38 -5.00
C GLY A 74 1.14 -5.85 -4.94
N THR A 75 0.13 -6.71 -4.92
CA THR A 75 -1.28 -6.29 -4.70
C THR A 75 -1.57 -5.91 -3.24
N VAL A 76 -0.70 -6.34 -2.31
CA VAL A 76 -0.81 -6.06 -0.88
C VAL A 76 0.45 -5.36 -0.38
N ILE A 77 0.26 -4.22 0.29
CA ILE A 77 1.34 -3.44 0.90
C ILE A 77 1.19 -3.49 2.41
N MET A 78 2.28 -3.85 3.10
CA MET A 78 2.35 -3.92 4.56
C MET A 78 3.35 -2.93 5.12
N VAL A 79 3.02 -2.31 6.25
CA VAL A 79 3.82 -1.27 6.93
C VAL A 79 3.77 -1.47 8.45
N PRO A 80 4.68 -0.85 9.23
CA PRO A 80 4.64 -0.90 10.69
C PRO A 80 3.27 -0.46 11.24
N LYS A 81 2.72 -1.28 12.15
CA LYS A 81 1.37 -1.12 12.73
C LYS A 81 1.14 0.26 13.36
N ASP A 82 2.17 0.85 13.96
CA ASP A 82 2.17 2.18 14.56
C ASP A 82 1.98 3.31 13.54
N LYS A 83 2.31 3.09 12.27
CA LYS A 83 2.28 4.12 11.22
C LYS A 83 1.08 4.02 10.29
N VAL A 84 0.31 2.93 10.32
CA VAL A 84 -0.77 2.63 9.36
C VAL A 84 -1.77 3.77 9.22
N THR A 85 -2.38 4.20 10.32
CA THR A 85 -3.45 5.21 10.30
C THR A 85 -2.93 6.54 9.74
N ARG A 86 -1.75 6.97 10.20
CA ARG A 86 -1.11 8.19 9.74
C ARG A 86 -0.74 8.11 8.26
N LEU A 87 -0.26 6.95 7.80
CA LEU A 87 0.08 6.72 6.40
C LEU A 87 -1.16 6.76 5.51
N ARG A 88 -2.26 6.14 5.93
CA ARG A 88 -3.53 6.21 5.18
C ARG A 88 -4.00 7.65 5.00
N MET A 89 -3.98 8.45 6.06
CA MET A 89 -4.35 9.86 5.98
C MET A 89 -3.46 10.64 5.02
N LYS A 90 -2.14 10.47 5.14
CA LYS A 90 -1.16 11.18 4.30
C LYS A 90 -1.21 10.75 2.83
N LEU A 91 -1.44 9.46 2.57
CA LEU A 91 -1.62 8.96 1.21
C LEU A 91 -2.93 9.47 0.62
N ALA A 92 -4.00 9.54 1.41
CA ALA A 92 -5.28 10.12 1.00
C ALA A 92 -5.18 11.62 0.66
N GLU A 93 -4.39 12.40 1.43
CA GLU A 93 -4.07 13.81 1.08
C GLU A 93 -3.37 13.91 -0.29
N GLY A 94 -2.56 12.92 -0.64
CA GLY A 94 -1.92 12.79 -1.95
C GLY A 94 -2.81 12.17 -3.04
N GLY A 95 -4.07 11.86 -2.74
CA GLY A 95 -5.01 11.21 -3.66
C GLY A 95 -4.70 9.74 -3.95
N MET A 96 -4.06 9.04 -3.01
CA MET A 96 -3.68 7.62 -3.12
C MET A 96 -4.40 6.74 -2.08
N PRO A 97 -4.69 5.46 -2.42
CA PRO A 97 -4.66 4.89 -3.78
C PRO A 97 -5.65 5.63 -4.69
N LYS A 98 -5.34 5.71 -5.99
CA LYS A 98 -6.26 6.34 -6.94
C LYS A 98 -7.52 5.48 -7.13
N GLY A 99 -7.45 4.20 -6.76
CA GLY A 99 -8.50 3.48 -6.05
C GLY A 99 -9.88 3.67 -6.64
N GLY A 100 -10.04 3.12 -7.86
CA GLY A 100 -11.29 2.79 -8.56
C GLY A 100 -12.55 3.41 -7.98
N GLY A 101 -12.83 4.66 -8.36
CA GLY A 101 -14.21 5.14 -8.33
C GLY A 101 -15.06 4.12 -9.06
N VAL A 102 -15.94 3.45 -8.33
CA VAL A 102 -16.83 2.42 -8.87
C VAL A 102 -17.75 3.10 -9.87
N GLY A 103 -17.31 3.19 -11.12
CA GLY A 103 -18.09 3.69 -12.23
C GLY A 103 -18.98 2.58 -12.78
N TYR A 104 -19.38 2.71 -14.04
CA TYR A 104 -20.10 1.65 -14.75
C TYR A 104 -19.30 0.34 -14.92
N GLU A 105 -18.05 0.28 -14.45
CA GLU A 105 -17.16 -0.90 -14.46
C GLU A 105 -17.73 -2.10 -13.69
N ILE A 106 -18.69 -1.88 -12.79
CA ILE A 106 -19.46 -2.97 -12.15
C ILE A 106 -20.28 -3.79 -13.16
N PHE A 107 -20.72 -3.16 -14.26
CA PHE A 107 -21.52 -3.81 -15.30
C PHE A 107 -20.65 -4.62 -16.27
N ASP A 108 -19.33 -4.41 -16.26
CA ASP A 108 -18.39 -5.18 -17.08
C ASP A 108 -18.12 -6.57 -16.49
N LYS A 109 -18.42 -6.78 -15.20
CA LYS A 109 -18.25 -8.06 -14.48
C LYS A 109 -19.48 -8.98 -14.55
N SER A 110 -20.56 -8.57 -15.20
CA SER A 110 -21.74 -9.43 -15.41
C SER A 110 -21.49 -10.39 -16.57
N ASP A 111 -21.56 -11.70 -16.29
CA ASP A 111 -21.40 -12.78 -17.28
C ASP A 111 -22.21 -12.52 -18.56
N ALA A 112 -21.62 -12.85 -19.72
CA ALA A 112 -22.18 -12.60 -21.05
C ALA A 112 -23.54 -13.28 -21.33
N LEU A 113 -24.02 -14.13 -20.41
CA LEU A 113 -25.34 -14.76 -20.47
C LEU A 113 -26.39 -13.86 -19.82
N GLY A 114 -26.95 -12.93 -20.61
CA GLY A 114 -28.09 -12.09 -20.20
C GLY A 114 -27.86 -10.58 -20.22
N THR A 115 -27.11 -10.06 -21.20
CA THR A 115 -26.97 -8.60 -21.38
C THR A 115 -28.34 -7.97 -21.66
N THR A 116 -28.72 -6.99 -20.84
CA THR A 116 -29.97 -6.23 -21.04
C THR A 116 -29.73 -5.11 -22.05
N SER A 117 -30.80 -4.62 -22.70
CA SER A 117 -30.72 -3.45 -23.59
C SER A 117 -30.12 -2.22 -22.90
N PHE A 118 -30.29 -2.11 -21.57
CA PHE A 118 -29.66 -1.09 -20.76
C PHE A 118 -28.12 -1.20 -20.77
N VAL A 119 -27.56 -2.39 -20.50
CA VAL A 119 -26.11 -2.61 -20.50
C VAL A 119 -25.52 -2.37 -21.89
N GLN A 120 -26.21 -2.81 -22.96
CA GLN A 120 -25.79 -2.54 -24.34
C GLN A 120 -25.76 -1.03 -24.64
N ASN A 121 -26.76 -0.28 -24.21
CA ASN A 121 -26.81 1.17 -24.38
C ASN A 121 -25.69 1.89 -23.63
N ILE A 122 -25.38 1.47 -22.40
CA ILE A 122 -24.26 2.03 -21.62
C ILE A 122 -22.93 1.75 -22.31
N ASN A 123 -22.70 0.52 -22.80
CA ASN A 123 -21.47 0.18 -23.50
C ASN A 123 -21.32 0.94 -24.82
N HIS A 124 -22.41 1.12 -25.57
CA HIS A 124 -22.43 1.92 -26.79
C HIS A 124 -22.12 3.40 -26.50
N LEU A 125 -22.74 3.98 -25.47
CA LEU A 125 -22.47 5.36 -25.05
C LEU A 125 -20.99 5.56 -24.67
N ARG A 126 -20.43 4.62 -23.89
CA ARG A 126 -19.01 4.63 -23.49
C ARG A 126 -18.08 4.55 -24.70
N ALA A 127 -18.40 3.70 -25.67
CA ALA A 127 -17.63 3.57 -26.90
C ALA A 127 -17.60 4.90 -27.68
N LEU A 128 -18.76 5.57 -27.80
CA LEU A 128 -18.87 6.89 -28.44
C LEU A 128 -18.08 7.97 -27.69
N GLU A 129 -18.20 8.04 -26.36
CA GLU A 129 -17.44 8.97 -25.53
C GLU A 129 -15.93 8.75 -25.67
N GLY A 130 -15.49 7.50 -25.70
CA GLY A 130 -14.09 7.12 -25.88
C GLY A 130 -13.53 7.50 -27.27
N GLU A 131 -14.31 7.24 -28.33
CA GLU A 131 -13.95 7.62 -29.70
C GLU A 131 -13.89 9.14 -29.88
N LEU A 132 -14.86 9.88 -29.32
CA LEU A 132 -14.84 11.34 -29.34
C LEU A 132 -13.65 11.88 -28.55
N ALA A 133 -13.38 11.33 -27.36
CA ALA A 133 -12.23 11.73 -26.57
C ALA A 133 -10.90 11.47 -27.30
N ARG A 134 -10.77 10.35 -28.02
CA ARG A 134 -9.62 10.07 -28.90
C ARG A 134 -9.50 11.06 -30.04
N THR A 135 -10.61 11.37 -30.69
CA THR A 135 -10.68 12.35 -31.80
C THR A 135 -10.27 13.75 -31.35
N ILE A 136 -10.76 14.20 -30.20
CA ILE A 136 -10.41 15.52 -29.64
C ILE A 136 -8.91 15.57 -29.26
N ARG A 137 -8.36 14.50 -28.67
CA ARG A 137 -6.93 14.43 -28.34
C ARG A 137 -6.02 14.44 -29.58
N ALA A 138 -6.54 14.14 -30.77
CA ALA A 138 -5.77 14.21 -32.01
C ALA A 138 -5.52 15.65 -32.48
N ILE A 139 -6.21 16.65 -31.90
CA ILE A 139 -5.97 18.07 -32.19
C ILE A 139 -4.66 18.50 -31.53
N ASP A 140 -3.81 19.18 -32.30
CA ASP A 140 -2.52 19.64 -31.82
C ASP A 140 -2.69 20.56 -30.59
N ARG A 141 -1.85 20.34 -29.56
CA ARG A 141 -1.90 20.98 -28.22
C ARG A 141 -2.96 20.48 -27.22
N ILE A 142 -3.79 19.47 -27.53
CA ILE A 142 -4.71 18.86 -26.54
C ILE A 142 -4.06 17.65 -25.86
N GLN A 143 -3.66 17.80 -24.58
CA GLN A 143 -3.01 16.73 -23.82
C GLN A 143 -4.00 15.70 -23.24
N ALA A 144 -5.19 16.14 -22.85
CA ALA A 144 -6.22 15.28 -22.28
C ALA A 144 -7.62 15.78 -22.66
N ALA A 145 -8.54 14.85 -22.89
CA ALA A 145 -9.94 15.15 -23.16
C ALA A 145 -10.83 14.12 -22.44
N ARG A 146 -11.90 14.62 -21.82
CA ARG A 146 -12.99 13.86 -21.19
C ARG A 146 -14.30 14.34 -21.79
N VAL A 147 -15.09 13.40 -22.29
CA VAL A 147 -16.37 13.67 -22.96
C VAL A 147 -17.47 12.99 -22.17
N HIS A 148 -18.57 13.70 -21.96
CA HIS A 148 -19.80 13.16 -21.37
C HIS A 148 -20.95 13.44 -22.34
N LEU A 149 -21.57 12.37 -22.84
CA LEU A 149 -22.67 12.44 -23.78
C LEU A 149 -24.00 12.24 -23.06
N VAL A 150 -24.93 13.17 -23.23
CA VAL A 150 -26.32 13.03 -22.78
C VAL A 150 -27.17 12.74 -24.00
N LEU A 151 -27.47 11.45 -24.23
CA LEU A 151 -28.38 11.03 -25.29
C LEU A 151 -29.80 10.94 -24.74
N PRO A 152 -30.81 11.50 -25.43
CA PRO A 152 -32.20 11.34 -25.02
C PRO A 152 -32.60 9.86 -25.16
N GLU A 153 -33.27 9.32 -24.13
CA GLU A 153 -33.84 7.98 -24.20
C GLU A 153 -34.97 7.98 -25.23
N ARG A 154 -34.92 7.08 -26.21
CA ARG A 154 -36.02 6.93 -27.17
C ARG A 154 -37.23 6.37 -26.43
N PRO A 155 -38.36 7.10 -26.31
CA PRO A 155 -39.55 6.53 -25.71
C PRO A 155 -39.99 5.35 -26.57
N LEU A 156 -40.15 4.17 -25.95
CA LEU A 156 -40.57 2.95 -26.66
C LEU A 156 -41.98 3.08 -27.28
N PHE A 157 -42.71 4.15 -26.97
CA PHE A 157 -44.03 4.47 -27.50
C PHE A 157 -44.22 5.99 -27.64
N SER A 158 -43.71 6.60 -28.71
CA SER A 158 -44.26 7.87 -29.20
C SER A 158 -45.23 7.55 -30.32
N ARG A 159 -46.54 7.74 -30.06
CA ARG A 159 -47.55 7.79 -31.13
C ARG A 159 -47.47 9.13 -31.85
#